data_AF-A0A7S2R5E2-F1
#
_entry.id   AF-A0A7S2R5E2-F1
#
_cell.length_a   1.000
_cell.length_b   1.000
_cell.length_c   1.000
_cell.angle_alpha   90.00
_cell.angle_beta   90.00
_cell.angle_gamma   90.00
#
_symmetry.space_group_name_H-M   'P 1'
#
loop_
_entity.id
_entity.type
_entity.pdbx_description
1 polymer ?
#
loop_
_entity_poly.entity_id
_entity_poly.type
_entity_poly.pdbx_seq_one_letter_code
_entity_poly.pdbx_strand_id
1 'polypeptide(L)'
;WGDKSPLWSRRLKRKLGWREDEEDNTFWMSFDDFCNAFRCIYVCHWFDETRWHMATFHGSWSLPHPETGEGEFTAAGLPSAARNPACEVKNNPQYSLHLDRPADVRLVLTQRDSSGVARPETLPIAMFVVKSSVPHKATRVLELTRDTIYAHSGEAKVTRSIEIELSNLEPGGYTVLCATY
;
A
#
# COMPACT_ATOMS: atom_id res chain seq x y z
N TRP A 1 12.82 18.00 27.90
CA TRP A 1 14.08 17.73 27.16
C TRP A 1 14.51 18.88 26.24
N GLY A 2 13.93 20.08 26.32
CA GLY A 2 14.46 21.24 25.57
C GLY A 2 15.90 21.59 25.95
N ASP A 3 16.59 22.43 25.18
CA ASP A 3 18.05 22.59 25.25
C ASP A 3 18.58 23.06 26.60
N LYS A 4 17.79 23.85 27.33
CA LYS A 4 18.12 24.35 28.67
C LYS A 4 17.61 23.44 29.80
N SER A 5 17.11 22.25 29.46
CA SER A 5 16.55 21.32 30.44
C SER A 5 17.64 20.76 31.37
N PRO A 6 17.40 20.72 32.69
CA PRO A 6 18.35 20.14 33.64
C PRO A 6 18.49 18.61 33.50
N LEU A 7 17.62 17.97 32.71
CA LEU A 7 17.64 16.54 32.43
C LEU A 7 18.83 16.13 31.53
N TRP A 8 19.50 17.09 30.89
CA TRP A 8 20.66 16.84 30.06
C TRP A 8 21.90 16.44 30.87
N SER A 9 22.34 15.19 30.71
CA SER A 9 23.64 14.75 31.23
C SER A 9 24.77 14.96 30.21
N ARG A 10 25.99 15.17 30.70
CA ARG A 10 27.21 15.23 29.86
C ARG A 10 27.35 14.02 28.92
N ARG A 11 26.89 12.83 29.35
CA ARG A 11 26.93 11.61 28.54
C ARG A 11 25.94 11.66 27.37
N LEU A 12 24.71 12.12 27.62
CA LEU A 12 23.67 12.22 26.60
C LEU A 12 24.02 13.27 25.55
N LYS A 13 24.48 14.45 25.98
CA LYS A 13 24.95 15.51 25.08
C LYS A 13 26.00 15.00 24.10
N ARG A 14 27.00 14.26 24.60
CA ARG A 14 28.05 13.66 23.77
C ARG A 14 27.53 12.63 22.77
N LYS A 15 26.62 11.74 23.19
CA LYS A 15 26.10 10.65 22.34
C LYS A 15 25.22 11.16 21.20
N LEU A 16 24.46 12.22 21.44
CA LEU A 16 23.54 12.79 20.46
C LEU A 16 24.19 13.88 19.60
N GLY A 17 25.49 14.13 19.76
CA GLY A 17 26.18 15.22 19.08
C GLY A 17 25.58 16.59 19.41
N TRP A 18 24.98 16.72 20.60
CA TRP A 18 24.28 17.95 21.02
C TRP A 18 25.27 19.11 21.07
N ARG A 19 24.90 20.22 20.43
CA ARG A 19 25.68 21.45 20.35
C ARG A 19 25.03 22.54 21.21
N GLU A 20 25.84 23.42 21.78
CA GLU A 20 25.32 24.49 22.63
C GLU A 20 24.68 25.60 21.79
N ASP A 21 23.40 25.86 22.04
CA ASP A 21 22.66 27.07 21.58
C ASP A 21 22.87 27.37 20.08
N GLU A 22 22.79 26.36 19.21
CA GLU A 22 22.55 26.60 17.79
C GLU A 22 21.06 26.95 17.65
N GLU A 23 20.70 28.15 17.20
CA GLU A 23 19.32 28.51 16.84
C GLU A 23 18.92 27.77 15.55
N ASP A 24 18.97 26.44 15.58
CA ASP A 24 18.84 25.55 14.43
C ASP A 24 17.43 24.98 14.28
N ASN A 25 16.49 25.40 15.13
CA ASN A 25 15.12 24.87 15.25
C ASN A 25 15.06 23.36 15.49
N THR A 26 16.15 22.74 15.94
CA THR A 26 16.22 21.32 16.30
C THR A 26 16.13 21.20 17.81
N PHE A 27 15.23 20.35 18.30
CA PHE A 27 15.04 20.20 19.74
C PHE A 27 14.62 18.77 20.08
N TRP A 28 14.83 18.41 21.34
CA TRP A 28 14.43 17.12 21.88
C TRP A 28 13.23 17.28 22.80
N MET A 29 12.31 16.32 22.73
CA MET A 29 11.17 16.21 23.64
C MET A 29 11.04 14.79 24.16
N SER A 30 10.24 14.60 25.22
CA SER A 30 9.88 13.25 25.61
C SER A 30 8.98 12.63 24.54
N PHE A 31 8.94 11.29 24.47
CA PHE A 31 8.01 10.62 23.55
C PHE A 31 6.55 10.89 23.95
N ASP A 32 6.25 11.01 25.24
CA ASP A 32 4.91 11.36 25.72
C ASP A 32 4.48 12.76 25.25
N ASP A 33 5.38 13.75 25.32
CA ASP A 33 5.13 15.08 24.76
C ASP A 33 4.91 15.03 23.24
N PHE A 34 5.69 14.19 22.53
CA PHE A 34 5.52 13.98 21.10
C PHE A 34 4.14 13.42 20.77
N CYS A 35 3.69 12.38 21.48
CA CYS A 35 2.36 11.80 21.31
C CYS A 35 1.23 12.78 21.65
N ASN A 36 1.46 13.71 22.60
CA ASN A 36 0.50 14.74 22.94
C ASN A 36 0.45 15.89 21.92
N ALA A 37 1.58 16.26 21.34
CA ALA A 37 1.70 17.44 20.48
C ALA A 37 1.49 17.13 18.99
N PHE A 38 1.89 15.94 18.51
CA PHE A 38 1.82 15.57 17.10
C PHE A 38 0.75 14.52 16.85
N ARG A 39 -0.09 14.78 15.85
CA ARG A 39 -1.19 13.87 15.46
C ARG A 39 -0.82 12.95 14.29
N CYS A 40 0.15 13.36 13.48
CA CYS A 40 0.57 12.65 12.28
C CYS A 40 2.09 12.65 12.18
N ILE A 41 2.65 11.51 11.77
CA ILE A 41 4.06 11.37 11.37
C ILE A 41 4.10 10.97 9.90
N TYR A 42 4.94 11.65 9.13
CA TYR A 42 5.19 11.30 7.73
C TYR A 42 6.55 10.60 7.65
N VAL A 43 6.54 9.33 7.27
CA VAL A 43 7.74 8.52 7.09
C VAL A 43 7.93 8.29 5.60
N CYS A 44 9.04 8.77 5.05
CA CYS A 44 9.45 8.45 3.69
C CYS A 44 10.42 7.26 3.75
N HIS A 45 9.98 6.10 3.26
CA HIS A 45 10.86 4.95 3.14
C HIS A 45 11.78 5.15 1.93
N TRP A 46 13.08 5.22 2.19
CA TRP A 46 14.09 5.16 1.16
C TRP A 46 14.47 3.70 0.91
N PHE A 47 14.25 3.21 -0.31
CA PHE A 47 14.68 1.87 -0.71
C PHE A 47 15.97 1.97 -1.49
N ASP A 48 16.98 1.27 -0.98
CA ASP A 48 18.25 1.08 -1.66
C ASP A 48 18.01 0.29 -2.96
N GLU A 49 18.24 0.93 -4.11
CA GLU A 49 18.07 0.35 -5.45
C GLU A 49 18.93 -0.89 -5.69
N THR A 50 20.02 -1.06 -4.91
CA THR A 50 20.87 -2.25 -5.00
C THR A 50 20.28 -3.47 -4.28
N ARG A 51 19.33 -3.25 -3.36
CA ARG A 51 18.69 -4.29 -2.55
C ARG A 51 17.24 -4.54 -2.93
N TRP A 52 16.55 -3.52 -3.44
CA TRP A 52 15.14 -3.57 -3.79
C TRP A 52 14.95 -3.51 -5.30
N HIS A 53 14.27 -4.52 -5.83
CA HIS A 53 13.83 -4.51 -7.21
C HIS A 53 12.46 -3.83 -7.31
N MET A 54 12.34 -2.85 -8.21
CA MET A 54 11.09 -2.14 -8.45
C MET A 54 10.54 -2.48 -9.83
N ALA A 55 9.24 -2.79 -9.90
CA ALA A 55 8.50 -2.94 -11.14
C ALA A 55 7.19 -2.14 -11.04
N THR A 56 6.86 -1.42 -12.10
CA THR A 56 5.65 -0.60 -12.19
C THR A 56 4.76 -1.14 -13.29
N PHE A 57 3.48 -1.35 -12.95
CA PHE A 57 2.46 -1.82 -13.88
C PHE A 57 1.32 -0.82 -13.95
N HIS A 58 0.68 -0.76 -15.11
CA HIS A 58 -0.47 0.10 -15.35
C HIS A 58 -1.71 -0.73 -15.63
N GLY A 59 -2.87 -0.17 -15.31
CA GLY A 59 -4.18 -0.79 -15.52
C GLY A 59 -5.27 0.25 -15.35
N SER A 60 -6.47 -0.10 -15.79
CA SER A 60 -7.65 0.76 -15.72
C SER A 60 -8.87 -0.04 -15.29
N TRP A 61 -9.77 0.63 -14.55
CA TRP A 61 -11.13 0.19 -14.34
C TRP A 61 -12.04 0.93 -15.32
N SER A 62 -12.62 0.20 -16.26
CA SER A 62 -13.55 0.74 -17.26
C SER A 62 -14.88 0.00 -17.22
N LEU A 63 -15.94 0.73 -17.54
CA LEU A 63 -17.23 0.18 -17.89
C LEU A 63 -17.33 0.10 -19.42
N PRO A 64 -18.04 -0.90 -19.97
CA PRO A 64 -18.39 -0.91 -21.38
C PRO A 64 -19.15 0.36 -21.75
N HIS A 65 -19.06 0.73 -23.02
CA HIS A 65 -19.80 1.87 -23.56
C HIS A 65 -21.31 1.65 -23.35
N PRO A 66 -22.03 2.62 -22.75
CA PRO A 66 -23.39 2.41 -22.27
C PRO A 66 -24.41 2.13 -23.39
N GLU A 67 -24.17 2.64 -24.60
CA GLU A 67 -25.10 2.49 -25.73
C GLU A 67 -24.77 1.30 -26.64
N THR A 68 -23.49 0.98 -26.81
CA THR A 68 -23.03 -0.05 -27.76
C THR A 68 -22.65 -1.35 -27.07
N GLY A 69 -22.40 -1.32 -25.76
CA GLY A 69 -21.87 -2.46 -25.00
C GLY A 69 -20.41 -2.79 -25.32
N GLU A 70 -19.74 -1.98 -26.13
CA GLU A 70 -18.36 -2.23 -26.55
C GLU A 70 -17.36 -1.75 -25.49
N GLY A 71 -16.25 -2.47 -25.34
CA GLY A 71 -15.16 -2.13 -24.41
C GLY A 71 -15.00 -3.14 -23.28
N GLU A 72 -13.89 -3.00 -22.54
CA GLU A 72 -13.57 -3.91 -21.45
C GLU A 72 -14.36 -3.56 -20.18
N PHE A 73 -15.03 -4.57 -19.63
CA PHE A 73 -15.61 -4.49 -18.30
C PHE A 73 -14.56 -4.91 -17.27
N THR A 74 -13.78 -3.94 -16.77
CA THR A 74 -12.80 -4.18 -15.71
C THR A 74 -13.18 -3.53 -14.38
N ALA A 75 -14.15 -2.62 -14.37
CA ALA A 75 -14.72 -2.00 -13.19
C ALA A 75 -15.76 -2.90 -12.48
N ALA A 76 -15.38 -4.13 -12.13
CA ALA A 76 -16.28 -5.11 -11.52
C ALA A 76 -16.55 -4.86 -10.02
N GLY A 77 -15.72 -4.05 -9.38
CA GLY A 77 -15.83 -3.68 -7.98
C GLY A 77 -15.47 -4.82 -7.03
N LEU A 78 -15.99 -4.78 -5.80
CA LEU A 78 -15.85 -5.84 -4.79
C LEU A 78 -17.19 -6.53 -4.49
N PRO A 79 -17.16 -7.82 -4.13
CA PRO A 79 -18.36 -8.57 -3.78
C PRO A 79 -18.97 -8.02 -2.48
N SER A 80 -20.27 -7.74 -2.51
CA SER A 80 -21.03 -7.39 -1.32
C SER A 80 -22.47 -7.85 -1.44
N ALA A 81 -23.02 -8.46 -0.39
CA ALA A 81 -24.39 -8.97 -0.41
C ALA A 81 -25.44 -7.88 -0.71
N ALA A 82 -25.19 -6.64 -0.26
CA ALA A 82 -26.14 -5.55 -0.39
C ALA A 82 -25.98 -4.69 -1.66
N ARG A 83 -24.76 -4.53 -2.19
CA ARG A 83 -24.48 -3.56 -3.29
C ARG A 83 -23.99 -4.22 -4.57
N ASN A 84 -23.32 -5.37 -4.46
CA ASN A 84 -22.71 -6.05 -5.61
C ASN A 84 -22.71 -7.58 -5.42
N PRO A 85 -23.89 -8.23 -5.37
CA PRO A 85 -24.00 -9.66 -5.10
C PRO A 85 -23.56 -10.53 -6.28
N ALA A 86 -23.59 -9.99 -7.51
CA ALA A 86 -23.16 -10.67 -8.74
C ALA A 86 -21.78 -10.20 -9.21
N CYS A 87 -20.92 -9.79 -8.28
CA CYS A 87 -19.60 -9.25 -8.60
C CYS A 87 -18.74 -10.28 -9.34
N GLU A 88 -18.37 -9.99 -10.59
CA GLU A 88 -17.41 -10.77 -11.35
C GLU A 88 -15.98 -10.34 -11.02
N VAL A 89 -15.50 -10.71 -9.83
CA VAL A 89 -14.15 -10.38 -9.32
C VAL A 89 -13.04 -10.62 -10.36
N LYS A 90 -13.17 -11.68 -11.15
CA LYS A 90 -12.25 -12.07 -12.23
C LYS A 90 -11.96 -10.95 -13.23
N ASN A 91 -12.87 -10.01 -13.39
CA ASN A 91 -12.78 -8.94 -14.39
C ASN A 91 -11.92 -7.76 -13.91
N ASN A 92 -11.73 -7.59 -12.60
CA ASN A 92 -10.80 -6.58 -12.08
C ASN A 92 -9.37 -6.80 -12.62
N PRO A 93 -8.54 -5.73 -12.72
CA PRO A 93 -7.12 -5.85 -13.00
C PRO A 93 -6.41 -6.78 -12.00
N GLN A 94 -5.59 -7.69 -12.54
CA GLN A 94 -4.85 -8.69 -11.79
C GLN A 94 -3.42 -8.80 -12.32
N TYR A 95 -2.46 -8.92 -11.42
CA TYR A 95 -1.04 -9.02 -11.73
C TYR A 95 -0.43 -10.24 -11.06
N SER A 96 0.43 -10.96 -11.77
CA SER A 96 1.16 -12.10 -11.23
C SER A 96 2.35 -11.64 -10.40
N LEU A 97 2.46 -12.16 -9.18
CA LEU A 97 3.63 -12.05 -8.32
C LEU A 97 4.22 -13.44 -8.14
N HIS A 98 5.46 -13.62 -8.56
CA HIS A 98 6.18 -14.89 -8.45
C HIS A 98 7.44 -14.69 -7.61
N LEU A 99 7.66 -15.60 -6.66
CA LEU A 99 8.82 -15.59 -5.78
C LEU A 99 9.51 -16.95 -5.79
N ASP A 100 10.79 -16.95 -6.14
CA ASP A 100 11.66 -18.14 -6.10
C ASP A 100 12.25 -18.41 -4.71
N ARG A 101 12.35 -17.35 -3.89
CA ARG A 101 12.96 -17.37 -2.55
C ARG A 101 12.15 -16.48 -1.61
N PRO A 102 12.21 -16.71 -0.29
CA PRO A 102 11.60 -15.81 0.67
C PRO A 102 12.12 -14.38 0.47
N ALA A 103 11.21 -13.40 0.42
CA ALA A 103 11.57 -12.01 0.20
C ALA A 103 10.59 -11.05 0.88
N ASP A 104 11.07 -9.86 1.22
CA ASP A 104 10.21 -8.75 1.61
C ASP A 104 9.59 -8.13 0.35
N VAL A 105 8.27 -7.92 0.36
CA VAL A 105 7.53 -7.37 -0.77
C VAL A 105 6.70 -6.18 -0.31
N ARG A 106 6.87 -5.05 -1.01
CA ARG A 106 6.02 -3.87 -0.86
C ARG A 106 5.19 -3.70 -2.12
N LEU A 107 3.87 -3.66 -1.96
CA LEU A 107 2.92 -3.41 -3.04
C LEU A 107 2.24 -2.07 -2.81
N VAL A 108 2.23 -1.22 -3.84
CA VAL A 108 1.60 0.11 -3.80
C VAL A 108 0.63 0.24 -4.96
N LEU A 109 -0.64 0.54 -4.65
CA LEU A 109 -1.66 0.85 -5.65
C LEU A 109 -1.97 2.34 -5.58
N THR A 110 -1.77 3.05 -6.69
CA THR A 110 -2.01 4.50 -6.80
C THR A 110 -3.01 4.81 -7.91
N GLN A 111 -3.99 5.68 -7.63
CA GLN A 111 -4.98 6.15 -8.60
C GLN A 111 -4.47 7.39 -9.36
N ARG A 112 -4.44 7.29 -10.69
CA ARG A 112 -4.11 8.39 -11.61
C ARG A 112 -5.18 8.46 -12.71
N ASP A 113 -5.34 9.62 -13.34
CA ASP A 113 -6.14 9.72 -14.56
C ASP A 113 -5.40 9.18 -15.79
N SER A 114 -6.11 9.20 -16.92
CA SER A 114 -5.59 8.83 -18.24
C SER A 114 -4.40 9.67 -18.71
N SER A 115 -4.19 10.87 -18.14
CA SER A 115 -3.01 11.71 -18.40
C SER A 115 -1.87 11.49 -17.41
N GLY A 116 -2.04 10.56 -16.45
CA GLY A 116 -1.07 10.26 -15.41
C GLY A 116 -1.09 11.25 -14.23
N VAL A 117 -2.04 12.18 -14.21
CA VAL A 117 -2.19 13.22 -13.18
C VAL A 117 -3.10 12.71 -12.06
N ALA A 118 -2.87 13.21 -10.84
CA ALA A 118 -3.75 12.92 -9.72
C ALA A 118 -5.06 13.69 -9.86
N ARG A 119 -6.18 12.99 -10.15
CA ARG A 119 -7.52 13.61 -10.13
C ARG A 119 -7.83 14.19 -8.75
N PRO A 120 -8.56 15.30 -8.59
CA PRO A 120 -8.96 15.78 -7.27
C PRO A 120 -9.74 14.71 -6.49
N GLU A 121 -10.63 14.00 -7.18
CA GLU A 121 -11.44 12.92 -6.62
C GLU A 121 -10.69 11.57 -6.66
N THR A 122 -10.93 10.76 -5.63
CA THR A 122 -10.42 9.38 -5.51
C THR A 122 -11.58 8.45 -5.32
N LEU A 123 -11.53 7.29 -5.95
CA LEU A 123 -12.47 6.21 -5.66
C LEU A 123 -12.03 5.48 -4.39
N PRO A 124 -12.95 4.84 -3.66
CA PRO A 124 -12.56 3.89 -2.63
C PRO A 124 -11.87 2.70 -3.30
N ILE A 125 -10.63 2.42 -2.91
CA ILE A 125 -9.83 1.34 -3.49
C ILE A 125 -9.41 0.33 -2.43
N ALA A 126 -9.24 -0.92 -2.86
CA ALA A 126 -8.64 -2.00 -2.10
C ALA A 126 -7.74 -2.87 -2.98
N MET A 127 -6.77 -3.52 -2.34
CA MET A 127 -5.83 -4.44 -2.97
C MET A 127 -5.80 -5.75 -2.18
N PHE A 128 -5.73 -6.87 -2.90
CA PHE A 128 -5.69 -8.22 -2.33
C PHE A 128 -4.50 -8.97 -2.91
N VAL A 129 -3.78 -9.69 -2.06
CA VAL A 129 -2.78 -10.68 -2.45
C VAL A 129 -3.39 -12.04 -2.23
N VAL A 130 -3.60 -12.78 -3.31
CA VAL A 130 -4.26 -14.09 -3.30
C VAL A 130 -3.22 -15.14 -3.61
N LYS A 131 -3.10 -16.15 -2.74
CA LYS A 131 -2.20 -17.28 -2.96
C LYS A 131 -2.79 -18.20 -4.03
N SER A 132 -1.98 -18.60 -5.01
CA SER A 132 -2.43 -19.57 -5.98
C SER A 132 -2.55 -20.96 -5.37
N SER A 133 -3.57 -21.70 -5.80
CA SER A 133 -3.69 -23.14 -5.54
C SER A 133 -2.69 -23.96 -6.35
N VAL A 134 -2.13 -23.40 -7.43
CA VAL A 134 -1.11 -24.06 -8.25
C VAL A 134 0.28 -23.69 -7.72
N PRO A 135 1.11 -24.66 -7.34
CA PRO A 135 2.45 -24.40 -6.86
C PRO A 135 3.26 -23.57 -7.88
N HIS A 136 3.96 -22.55 -7.38
CA HIS A 136 4.89 -21.73 -8.17
C HIS A 136 4.29 -21.01 -9.39
N LYS A 137 2.96 -20.91 -9.52
CA LYS A 137 2.33 -20.22 -10.65
C LYS A 137 1.18 -19.34 -10.19
N ALA A 138 1.16 -18.07 -10.58
CA ALA A 138 0.01 -17.22 -10.35
C ALA A 138 -1.18 -17.68 -11.21
N THR A 139 -2.39 -17.68 -10.64
CA THR A 139 -3.62 -18.06 -11.33
C THR A 139 -4.62 -16.91 -11.29
N ARG A 140 -5.43 -16.79 -12.34
CA ARG A 140 -6.53 -15.81 -12.34
C ARG A 140 -7.45 -16.07 -11.15
N VAL A 141 -7.68 -15.04 -10.35
CA VAL A 141 -8.60 -15.08 -9.21
C VAL A 141 -10.00 -14.96 -9.77
N LEU A 142 -10.81 -16.00 -9.57
CA LEU A 142 -12.21 -16.01 -9.99
C LEU A 142 -13.12 -15.49 -8.88
N GLU A 143 -12.77 -15.79 -7.63
CA GLU A 143 -13.54 -15.46 -6.43
C GLU A 143 -12.59 -15.11 -5.29
N LEU A 144 -13.02 -14.24 -4.38
CA LEU A 144 -12.31 -13.91 -3.15
C LEU A 144 -12.89 -14.75 -2.00
N THR A 145 -12.06 -15.64 -1.46
CA THR A 145 -12.43 -16.47 -0.31
C THR A 145 -11.44 -16.24 0.83
N ARG A 146 -11.87 -16.47 2.07
CA ARG A 146 -10.99 -16.30 3.24
C ARG A 146 -9.78 -17.23 3.20
N ASP A 147 -9.92 -18.39 2.56
CA ASP A 147 -8.86 -19.41 2.51
C ASP A 147 -7.76 -19.07 1.48
N THR A 148 -8.10 -18.30 0.44
CA THR A 148 -7.17 -17.96 -0.64
C THR A 148 -6.51 -16.59 -0.47
N ILE A 149 -7.14 -15.67 0.27
CA ILE A 149 -6.57 -14.35 0.56
C ILE A 149 -5.39 -14.53 1.52
N TYR A 150 -4.19 -14.19 1.03
CA TYR A 150 -2.99 -14.17 1.84
C TYR A 150 -2.88 -12.86 2.64
N ALA A 151 -3.14 -11.73 1.97
CA ALA A 151 -3.13 -10.40 2.58
C ALA A 151 -4.05 -9.45 1.83
N HIS A 152 -4.44 -8.35 2.46
CA HIS A 152 -5.23 -7.30 1.84
C HIS A 152 -5.00 -5.94 2.52
N SER A 153 -5.31 -4.85 1.83
CA SER A 153 -5.11 -3.46 2.31
C SER A 153 -6.15 -2.99 3.35
N GLY A 154 -6.98 -3.89 3.88
CA GLY A 154 -8.17 -3.57 4.66
C GLY A 154 -9.42 -3.25 3.82
N GLU A 155 -10.41 -2.59 4.44
CA GLU A 155 -11.60 -2.10 3.75
C GLU A 155 -11.25 -1.06 2.67
N ALA A 156 -12.10 -0.93 1.64
CA ALA A 156 -11.89 0.04 0.58
C ALA A 156 -11.96 1.47 1.13
N LYS A 157 -10.93 2.28 0.85
CA LYS A 157 -10.79 3.63 1.39
C LYS A 157 -10.65 4.65 0.28
N VAL A 158 -11.30 5.80 0.47
CA VAL A 158 -11.16 6.98 -0.38
C VAL A 158 -9.79 7.60 -0.10
N THR A 159 -8.77 7.13 -0.81
CA THR A 159 -7.39 7.60 -0.70
C THR A 159 -6.69 7.47 -2.04
N ARG A 160 -5.68 8.30 -2.28
CA ARG A 160 -4.88 8.28 -3.52
C ARG A 160 -4.12 6.98 -3.69
N SER A 161 -3.57 6.49 -2.57
CA SER A 161 -2.69 5.34 -2.55
C SER A 161 -2.98 4.48 -1.34
N ILE A 162 -2.86 3.17 -1.54
CA ILE A 162 -2.87 2.14 -0.50
C ILE A 162 -1.64 1.26 -0.68
N GLU A 163 -1.33 0.53 0.38
CA GLU A 163 -0.12 -0.26 0.47
C GLU A 163 -0.37 -1.58 1.20
N ILE A 164 0.40 -2.60 0.81
CA ILE A 164 0.57 -3.84 1.55
C ILE A 164 2.08 -4.08 1.67
N GLU A 165 2.57 -4.20 2.90
CA GLU A 165 3.93 -4.65 3.21
C GLU A 165 3.87 -6.09 3.70
N LEU A 166 4.65 -6.97 3.06
CA LEU A 166 4.76 -8.38 3.39
C LEU A 166 6.22 -8.69 3.73
N SER A 167 6.48 -9.00 5.00
CA SER A 167 7.81 -9.43 5.45
C SER A 167 7.99 -10.93 5.29
N ASN A 168 9.12 -11.36 4.74
CA ASN A 168 9.48 -12.74 4.52
C ASN A 168 8.35 -13.55 3.84
N LEU A 169 7.83 -13.03 2.72
CA LEU A 169 6.83 -13.73 1.92
C LEU A 169 7.45 -15.00 1.33
N GLU A 170 6.84 -16.14 1.63
CA GLU A 170 7.34 -17.44 1.18
C GLU A 170 7.35 -17.60 -0.36
N PRO A 171 8.21 -18.48 -0.91
CA PRO A 171 8.23 -18.76 -2.34
C PRO A 171 6.88 -19.27 -2.84
N GLY A 172 6.47 -18.84 -4.03
CA GLY A 172 5.20 -19.27 -4.61
C GLY A 172 4.66 -18.36 -5.69
N GLY A 173 3.50 -18.74 -6.22
CA GLY A 173 2.70 -17.94 -7.12
C GLY A 173 1.58 -17.23 -6.38
N TYR A 174 1.52 -15.91 -6.54
CA TYR A 174 0.52 -15.03 -5.96
C TYR A 174 -0.11 -14.18 -7.05
N THR A 175 -1.35 -13.78 -6.85
CA THR A 175 -2.05 -12.84 -7.73
C THR A 175 -2.43 -11.61 -6.92
N VAL A 176 -1.97 -10.45 -7.38
CA VAL A 176 -2.35 -9.15 -6.84
C VAL A 176 -3.59 -8.68 -7.58
N LEU A 177 -4.71 -8.57 -6.88
CA LEU A 177 -5.99 -8.09 -7.41
C LEU A 177 -6.25 -6.67 -6.93
N CYS A 178 -6.54 -5.77 -7.86
CA CYS A 178 -6.80 -4.36 -7.59
C CYS A 178 -8.27 -4.03 -7.90
N ALA A 179 -9.01 -3.48 -6.93
CA ALA A 179 -10.44 -3.22 -7.10
C ALA A 179 -10.84 -1.85 -6.52
N THR A 180 -11.93 -1.31 -7.07
CA THR A 180 -12.69 -0.19 -6.50
C THR A 180 -13.91 -0.73 -5.74
N TYR A 181 -14.54 0.08 -4.88
CA TYR A 181 -15.79 -0.27 -4.17
C TYR A 181 -16.98 0.59 -4.62
#